data_AF-A0AAN5CWH0-F1
#
_entry.id   AF-A0AAN5CWH0-F1
#
_cell.length_a   1.000
_cell.length_b   1.000
_cell.length_c   1.000
_cell.angle_alpha   90.00
_cell.angle_beta   90.00
_cell.angle_gamma   90.00
#
_symmetry.space_group_name_H-M   'P 1'
#
loop_
_entity.id
_entity.type
_entity.pdbx_description
1 polymer ?
#
loop_
_entity_poly.entity_id
_entity_poly.type
_entity_poly.pdbx_seq_one_letter_code
_entity_poly.pdbx_strand_id
1 'polypeptide(L)'
;RACAVFYRRARRTKRKLRCKSSGDCISNGRLFDCRRCRFDRINAVLENAKERAPRTEGSAPVKEPERVAAPTSKNDISTPVLERLRRAYTSMSRLRLLSELSMRPLDQAEHPSVIDTYNYSYITATHGLTFRTRRVLLSALYEFASIAVPDFTVLTGDQKWRLVSGSCEMINTLESTYRSTRIYPNDQTIFISYTTIVCPQTLDYYLSDCPLIVNVEDGIKELKKNLDENVVTCKREWKRVDPSEEEFLIMLALAFWDAHTRSGDECLSRLATESRAAIMQDLHSHYANSVVTDYATRIEQLFCLLVDNERSPKITRYLD
;
A
#
# COMPACT_ATOMS: atom_id res chain seq x y z
N ARG A 1 3.79 -7.50 -16.11
CA ARG A 1 2.59 -6.62 -16.02
C ARG A 1 1.90 -6.38 -17.36
N ALA A 2 2.56 -5.82 -18.39
CA ALA A 2 1.92 -5.48 -19.67
C ALA A 2 1.26 -6.66 -20.41
N CYS A 3 1.90 -7.84 -20.43
CA CYS A 3 1.32 -9.05 -21.03
C CYS A 3 0.03 -9.53 -20.34
N ALA A 4 -0.04 -9.42 -19.01
CA ALA A 4 -1.22 -9.80 -18.23
C ALA A 4 -2.42 -8.87 -18.51
N VAL A 5 -2.18 -7.55 -18.58
CA VAL A 5 -3.21 -6.57 -18.97
C VAL A 5 -3.71 -6.82 -20.39
N PHE A 6 -2.78 -7.04 -21.33
CA PHE A 6 -3.10 -7.37 -22.72
C PHE A 6 -3.98 -8.63 -22.83
N TYR A 7 -3.56 -9.72 -22.18
CA TYR A 7 -4.27 -11.01 -22.22
C TYR A 7 -5.69 -10.90 -21.65
N ARG A 8 -5.87 -10.24 -20.51
CA ARG A 8 -7.21 -10.01 -19.91
C ARG A 8 -8.13 -9.21 -20.84
N ARG A 9 -7.63 -8.12 -21.43
CA ARG A 9 -8.42 -7.31 -22.39
C ARG A 9 -8.80 -8.15 -23.61
N ALA A 10 -7.84 -8.86 -24.20
CA ALA A 10 -8.09 -9.70 -25.37
C ALA A 10 -9.14 -10.79 -25.08
N ARG A 11 -9.09 -11.44 -23.90
CA ARG A 11 -10.06 -12.45 -23.48
C ARG A 11 -11.46 -11.88 -23.27
N ARG A 12 -11.58 -10.70 -22.65
CA ARG A 12 -12.87 -10.02 -22.41
C ARG A 12 -13.55 -9.56 -23.70
N THR A 13 -12.78 -9.08 -24.68
CA THR A 13 -13.34 -8.43 -25.87
C THR A 13 -14.00 -9.43 -26.84
N LYS A 14 -13.77 -10.75 -26.71
CA LYS A 14 -14.24 -11.84 -27.60
C LYS A 14 -13.97 -11.65 -29.12
N ARG A 15 -13.34 -10.54 -29.54
CA ARG A 15 -12.97 -10.26 -30.93
C ARG A 15 -11.84 -11.18 -31.38
N LYS A 16 -12.01 -11.82 -32.54
CA LYS A 16 -10.95 -12.63 -33.17
C LYS A 16 -9.79 -11.71 -33.59
N LEU A 17 -8.63 -11.89 -32.96
CA LEU A 17 -7.39 -11.22 -33.37
C LEU A 17 -6.90 -11.83 -34.70
N ARG A 18 -6.51 -10.99 -35.67
CA ARG A 18 -5.93 -11.45 -36.96
C ARG A 18 -4.42 -11.26 -36.95
N CYS A 19 -3.69 -12.26 -37.44
CA CYS A 19 -2.27 -12.14 -37.76
C CYS A 19 -2.13 -11.69 -39.21
N LYS A 20 -1.20 -10.77 -39.50
CA LYS A 20 -0.91 -10.31 -40.88
C LYS A 20 0.16 -11.14 -41.59
N SER A 21 0.89 -11.98 -40.87
CA SER A 21 2.12 -12.64 -41.35
C SER A 21 2.06 -14.16 -41.21
N SER A 22 0.90 -14.77 -41.51
CA SER A 22 0.68 -16.23 -41.49
C SER A 22 0.96 -16.99 -40.19
N GLY A 23 1.36 -16.31 -39.10
CA GLY A 23 1.67 -16.93 -37.81
C GLY A 23 3.15 -16.86 -37.41
N ASP A 24 4.05 -16.50 -38.34
CA ASP A 24 5.50 -16.60 -38.16
C ASP A 24 6.13 -15.40 -37.43
N CYS A 25 5.32 -14.55 -36.78
CA CYS A 25 5.83 -13.38 -36.05
C CYS A 25 6.72 -13.77 -34.86
N ILE A 26 6.59 -14.99 -34.34
CA ILE A 26 7.39 -15.49 -33.21
C ILE A 26 8.83 -15.76 -33.65
N SER A 27 8.99 -16.49 -34.76
CA SER A 27 10.31 -16.87 -35.32
C SER A 27 11.12 -15.66 -35.79
N ASN A 28 10.43 -14.60 -36.23
CA ASN A 28 11.05 -13.36 -36.70
C ASN A 28 11.38 -12.36 -35.58
N GLY A 29 11.24 -12.73 -34.30
CA GLY A 29 11.50 -11.83 -33.16
C GLY A 29 10.49 -10.69 -32.99
N ARG A 30 9.43 -10.64 -33.81
CA ARG A 30 8.37 -9.60 -33.81
C ARG A 30 7.15 -10.01 -32.99
N LEU A 31 7.36 -10.74 -31.90
CA LEU A 31 6.28 -11.25 -31.05
C LEU A 31 5.38 -10.11 -30.52
N PHE A 32 5.95 -8.95 -30.23
CA PHE A 32 5.23 -7.82 -29.65
C PHE A 32 4.43 -6.99 -30.66
N ASP A 33 4.74 -7.09 -31.95
CA ASP A 33 4.08 -6.34 -33.02
C ASP A 33 2.75 -6.98 -33.44
N CYS A 34 2.65 -8.31 -33.34
CA CYS A 34 1.44 -9.05 -33.69
C CYS A 34 0.62 -9.40 -32.45
N ARG A 35 -0.50 -8.70 -32.26
CA ARG A 35 -1.44 -8.96 -31.15
C ARG A 35 -1.92 -10.42 -31.13
N ARG A 36 -2.16 -11.04 -32.29
CA ARG A 36 -2.60 -12.44 -32.36
C ARG A 36 -1.52 -13.41 -31.86
N CYS A 37 -0.31 -13.36 -32.43
CA CYS A 37 0.80 -14.24 -32.01
C CYS A 37 1.18 -14.02 -30.54
N ARG A 38 1.15 -12.77 -30.05
CA ARG A 38 1.34 -12.46 -28.63
C ARG A 38 0.29 -13.14 -27.75
N PHE A 39 -0.99 -13.10 -28.14
CA PHE A 39 -2.07 -13.74 -27.40
C PHE A 39 -1.91 -15.27 -27.40
N ASP A 40 -1.66 -15.86 -28.56
CA ASP A 40 -1.49 -17.31 -28.72
C ASP A 40 -0.31 -17.82 -27.89
N ARG A 41 0.81 -17.09 -27.86
CA ARG A 41 1.98 -17.43 -27.03
C ARG A 41 1.66 -17.39 -25.53
N ILE A 42 0.96 -16.36 -25.05
CA ILE A 42 0.55 -16.29 -23.64
C ILE A 42 -0.39 -17.45 -23.30
N ASN A 43 -1.31 -17.77 -24.21
CA ASN A 43 -2.24 -18.88 -24.02
C ASN A 43 -1.52 -20.23 -23.94
N ALA A 44 -0.56 -20.49 -24.83
CA ALA A 44 0.26 -21.71 -24.80
C ALA A 44 1.06 -21.85 -23.49
N VAL A 45 1.63 -20.76 -22.97
CA VAL A 45 2.33 -20.76 -21.67
C VAL A 45 1.37 -21.13 -20.53
N LEU A 46 0.14 -20.62 -20.55
CA LEU A 46 -0.85 -20.92 -19.51
C LEU A 46 -1.35 -22.37 -19.58
N GLU A 47 -1.57 -22.93 -20.77
CA GLU A 47 -1.95 -24.34 -20.92
C GLU A 47 -0.82 -25.27 -20.45
N ASN A 48 0.43 -25.00 -20.84
CA ASN A 48 1.59 -25.78 -20.36
C ASN A 48 1.75 -25.72 -18.83
N ALA A 49 1.37 -24.60 -18.20
CA ALA A 49 1.42 -24.46 -16.75
C ALA A 49 0.33 -25.30 -16.06
N LYS A 50 -0.85 -25.48 -16.69
CA LYS A 50 -1.91 -26.34 -16.16
C LYS A 50 -1.51 -27.81 -16.19
N GLU A 51 -0.84 -28.25 -17.27
CA GLU A 51 -0.40 -29.64 -17.41
C GLU A 51 0.68 -30.04 -16.39
N ARG A 52 1.47 -29.07 -15.91
CA ARG A 52 2.54 -29.29 -14.93
C ARG A 52 2.11 -29.14 -13.48
N ALA A 53 0.88 -28.71 -13.22
CA ALA A 53 0.37 -28.65 -11.85
C ALA A 53 0.22 -30.09 -11.33
N PRO A 54 0.88 -30.48 -10.22
CA PRO A 54 0.73 -31.82 -9.67
C PRO A 54 -0.75 -32.07 -9.37
N ARG A 55 -1.30 -33.13 -9.97
CA ARG A 55 -2.64 -33.61 -9.67
C ARG A 55 -2.69 -33.91 -8.18
N THR A 56 -3.43 -33.11 -7.43
CA THR A 56 -3.77 -33.41 -6.04
C THR A 56 -4.74 -34.58 -6.11
N GLU A 57 -4.20 -35.80 -6.10
CA GLU A 57 -4.99 -37.02 -6.02
C GLU A 57 -5.75 -37.00 -4.70
N GLY A 58 -7.07 -37.14 -4.80
CA GLY A 58 -7.98 -37.06 -3.66
C GLY A 58 -7.63 -38.09 -2.60
N SER A 59 -7.28 -37.60 -1.41
CA SER A 59 -7.27 -38.40 -0.21
C SER A 59 -8.71 -38.71 0.20
N ALA A 60 -9.02 -40.00 0.28
CA ALA A 60 -10.27 -40.54 0.78
C ALA A 60 -10.52 -40.14 2.26
N PRO A 61 -11.79 -40.06 2.70
CA PRO A 61 -12.12 -39.63 4.05
C PRO A 61 -11.79 -40.75 5.05
N VAL A 62 -10.76 -40.50 5.88
CA VAL A 62 -10.44 -41.35 7.03
C VAL A 62 -11.47 -41.07 8.13
N LYS A 63 -12.22 -42.09 8.54
CA LYS A 63 -13.10 -42.05 9.72
C LYS A 63 -12.24 -42.13 10.98
N GLU A 64 -12.20 -41.04 11.74
CA GLU A 64 -11.53 -40.95 13.04
C GLU A 64 -12.53 -41.21 14.18
N PRO A 65 -12.12 -41.81 15.32
CA PRO A 65 -13.04 -42.20 16.38
C PRO A 65 -13.47 -41.01 17.24
N GLU A 66 -14.73 -41.09 17.64
CA GLU A 66 -15.47 -40.19 18.52
C GLU A 66 -14.73 -39.94 19.85
N ARG A 67 -14.17 -38.74 20.01
CA ARG A 67 -13.69 -38.22 21.29
C ARG A 67 -14.58 -37.06 21.73
N VAL A 68 -14.98 -37.15 22.99
CA VAL A 68 -15.85 -36.25 23.75
C VAL A 68 -15.39 -34.79 23.58
N ALA A 69 -16.32 -33.95 23.12
CA ALA A 69 -16.11 -32.56 22.76
C ALA A 69 -15.85 -31.66 23.98
N ALA A 70 -14.64 -31.13 24.07
CA ALA A 70 -14.39 -29.80 24.65
C ALA A 70 -14.62 -28.74 23.55
N PRO A 71 -14.98 -27.49 23.89
CA PRO A 71 -15.28 -26.46 22.90
C PRO A 71 -14.02 -26.14 22.09
N THR A 72 -13.96 -26.69 20.87
CA THR A 72 -12.96 -26.34 19.87
C THR A 72 -13.24 -24.92 19.42
N SER A 73 -12.49 -24.00 20.01
CA SER A 73 -12.10 -22.72 19.41
C SER A 73 -11.91 -22.94 17.91
N LYS A 74 -12.74 -22.28 17.08
CA LYS A 74 -12.59 -22.27 15.62
C LYS A 74 -11.11 -22.03 15.31
N ASN A 75 -10.52 -22.94 14.53
CA ASN A 75 -9.14 -22.86 14.09
C ASN A 75 -8.84 -21.45 13.56
N ASP A 76 -8.15 -20.66 14.36
CA ASP A 76 -7.56 -19.40 13.94
C ASP A 76 -6.43 -19.80 12.98
N ILE A 77 -6.77 -19.89 11.69
CA ILE A 77 -5.80 -20.10 10.62
C ILE A 77 -5.00 -18.80 10.54
N SER A 78 -4.03 -18.68 11.45
CA SER A 78 -3.18 -17.52 11.61
C SER A 78 -2.40 -17.33 10.32
N THR A 79 -2.71 -16.26 9.58
CA THR A 79 -1.85 -15.71 8.52
C THR A 79 -0.70 -14.99 9.20
N PRO A 80 0.49 -15.61 9.31
CA PRO A 80 1.54 -15.15 10.21
C PRO A 80 2.13 -13.81 9.76
N VAL A 81 2.12 -13.50 8.46
CA VAL A 81 2.57 -12.21 7.93
C VAL A 81 1.57 -11.13 8.29
N LEU A 82 0.27 -11.32 8.03
CA LEU A 82 -0.77 -10.33 8.36
C LEU A 82 -0.80 -10.00 9.85
N GLU A 83 -0.71 -11.00 10.72
CA GLU A 83 -0.70 -10.76 12.17
C GLU A 83 0.55 -10.00 12.61
N ARG A 84 1.70 -10.26 11.98
CA ARG A 84 2.92 -9.50 12.21
C ARG A 84 2.82 -8.06 11.68
N LEU A 85 2.20 -7.86 10.52
CA LEU A 85 1.94 -6.53 9.95
C LEU A 85 0.99 -5.72 10.84
N ARG A 86 -0.06 -6.35 11.40
CA ARG A 86 -0.97 -5.72 12.35
C ARG A 86 -0.22 -5.25 13.59
N ARG A 87 0.59 -6.12 14.20
CA ARG A 87 1.45 -5.76 15.35
C ARG A 87 2.41 -4.62 15.02
N ALA A 88 3.07 -4.68 13.86
CA ALA A 88 4.00 -3.65 13.40
C ALA A 88 3.30 -2.30 13.21
N TYR A 89 2.14 -2.29 12.53
CA TYR A 89 1.38 -1.07 12.28
C TYR A 89 0.81 -0.46 13.56
N THR A 90 0.30 -1.28 14.49
CA THR A 90 -0.16 -0.82 15.80
C THR A 90 0.98 -0.19 16.60
N SER A 91 2.16 -0.82 16.62
CA SER A 91 3.34 -0.26 17.30
C SER A 91 3.75 1.09 16.69
N MET A 92 3.89 1.14 15.36
CA MET A 92 4.22 2.36 14.62
C MET A 92 3.21 3.49 14.88
N SER A 93 1.92 3.17 14.84
CA SER A 93 0.82 4.12 15.05
C SER A 93 0.83 4.68 16.47
N ARG A 94 1.03 3.82 17.48
CA ARG A 94 1.11 4.23 18.89
C ARG A 94 2.32 5.13 19.14
N LEU A 95 3.49 4.75 18.61
CA LEU A 95 4.70 5.56 18.73
C LEU A 95 4.50 6.96 18.14
N ARG A 96 3.93 7.04 16.92
CA ARG A 96 3.62 8.32 16.28
C ARG A 96 2.60 9.12 17.06
N LEU A 97 1.50 8.51 17.51
CA LEU A 97 0.49 9.19 18.31
C LEU A 97 1.11 9.86 19.54
N LEU A 98 1.89 9.10 20.33
CA LEU A 98 2.52 9.59 21.55
C LEU A 98 3.50 10.73 21.25
N SER A 99 4.40 10.51 20.29
CA SER A 99 5.43 11.50 19.94
C SER A 99 4.84 12.76 19.30
N GLU A 100 3.79 12.65 18.49
CA GLU A 100 3.18 13.81 17.86
C GLU A 100 2.31 14.62 18.83
N LEU A 101 1.59 13.97 19.75
CA LEU A 101 0.84 14.67 20.81
C LEU A 101 1.77 15.46 21.75
N SER A 102 2.94 14.90 22.10
CA SER A 102 3.91 15.60 22.97
C SER A 102 4.61 16.78 22.28
N MET A 103 4.55 16.87 20.95
CA MET A 103 5.10 17.97 20.16
C MET A 103 4.12 19.12 19.95
N ARG A 104 2.87 19.01 20.41
CA ARG A 104 1.87 20.05 20.21
C ARG A 104 2.22 21.34 20.98
N PRO A 105 1.81 22.51 20.45
CA PRO A 105 1.81 23.74 21.22
C PRO A 105 1.06 23.58 22.55
N LEU A 106 1.49 24.29 23.60
CA LEU A 106 0.93 24.16 24.95
C LEU A 106 -0.56 24.50 25.02
N ASP A 107 -1.01 25.45 24.20
CA ASP A 107 -2.42 25.84 24.05
C ASP A 107 -3.28 24.80 23.33
N GLN A 108 -2.66 23.79 22.72
CA GLN A 108 -3.29 22.66 22.03
C GLN A 108 -2.90 21.30 22.65
N ALA A 109 -2.29 21.32 23.83
CA ALA A 109 -1.86 20.13 24.52
C ALA A 109 -3.09 19.34 25.01
N GLU A 110 -3.07 18.04 24.75
CA GLU A 110 -4.11 17.13 25.18
C GLU A 110 -3.71 16.45 26.50
N HIS A 111 -4.68 16.17 27.37
CA HIS A 111 -4.42 15.42 28.59
C HIS A 111 -4.00 13.99 28.26
N PRO A 112 -2.98 13.39 28.91
CA PRO A 112 -2.48 12.06 28.54
C PRO A 112 -3.54 10.94 28.50
N SER A 113 -4.62 11.06 29.27
CA SER A 113 -5.72 10.08 29.28
C SER A 113 -6.47 9.98 27.96
N VAL A 114 -6.41 10.99 27.07
CA VAL A 114 -7.14 10.92 25.79
C VAL A 114 -6.53 9.89 24.84
N ILE A 115 -5.26 9.53 25.05
CA ILE A 115 -4.52 8.56 24.22
C ILE A 115 -5.22 7.20 24.24
N ASP A 116 -5.62 6.73 25.41
CA ASP A 116 -6.23 5.39 25.55
C ASP A 116 -7.65 5.35 24.98
N THR A 117 -8.34 6.49 24.97
CA THR A 117 -9.70 6.61 24.44
C THR A 117 -9.75 6.89 22.93
N TYR A 118 -8.59 7.17 22.30
CA TYR A 118 -8.51 7.68 20.93
C TYR A 118 -9.39 8.91 20.66
N ASN A 119 -9.74 9.66 21.71
CA ASN A 119 -10.62 10.83 21.66
C ASN A 119 -9.80 12.12 21.75
N TYR A 120 -8.94 12.36 20.77
CA TYR A 120 -8.11 13.56 20.67
C TYR A 120 -8.51 14.37 19.44
N SER A 121 -8.35 15.69 19.52
CA SER A 121 -8.58 16.57 18.37
C SER A 121 -7.47 16.44 17.34
N TYR A 122 -7.78 16.60 16.05
CA TYR A 122 -6.75 16.80 15.02
C TYR A 122 -6.46 18.29 14.89
N ILE A 123 -5.18 18.68 14.87
CA ILE A 123 -4.78 20.07 14.71
C ILE A 123 -4.36 20.34 13.27
N THR A 124 -4.50 21.60 12.85
CA THR A 124 -4.00 22.03 11.55
C THR A 124 -2.48 21.94 11.52
N ALA A 125 -1.92 21.29 10.50
CA ALA A 125 -0.48 21.23 10.32
C ALA A 125 0.08 22.61 9.94
N THR A 126 1.33 22.86 10.33
CA THR A 126 2.17 23.90 9.73
C THR A 126 3.30 23.25 8.94
N HIS A 127 3.98 24.03 8.10
CA HIS A 127 5.16 23.58 7.36
C HIS A 127 6.22 23.07 8.33
N GLY A 128 6.58 23.86 9.34
CA GLY A 128 7.57 23.47 10.37
C GLY A 128 7.17 22.20 11.14
N LEU A 129 5.89 22.06 11.51
CA LEU A 129 5.39 20.87 12.20
C LEU A 129 5.43 19.61 11.30
N THR A 130 5.23 19.78 9.99
CA THR A 130 5.34 18.69 9.00
C THR A 130 6.74 18.06 9.01
N PHE A 131 7.80 18.86 9.06
CA PHE A 131 9.17 18.32 9.13
C PHE A 131 9.44 17.57 10.43
N ARG A 132 8.94 18.07 11.56
CA ARG A 132 9.11 17.42 12.88
C ARG A 132 8.38 16.08 12.92
N THR A 133 7.12 16.05 12.49
CA THR A 133 6.31 14.83 12.44
C THR A 133 6.84 13.82 11.41
N ARG A 134 7.43 14.28 10.29
CA ARG A 134 8.13 13.40 9.34
C ARG A 134 9.33 12.68 9.96
N ARG A 135 10.09 13.35 10.84
CA ARG A 135 11.17 12.69 11.59
C ARG A 135 10.64 11.59 12.52
N VAL A 136 9.51 11.85 13.18
CA VAL A 136 8.82 10.83 14.00
C VAL A 136 8.36 9.65 13.14
N LEU A 137 7.77 9.90 11.98
CA LEU A 137 7.39 8.84 11.03
C LEU A 137 8.60 8.00 10.61
N LEU A 138 9.74 8.62 10.27
CA LEU A 138 10.95 7.88 9.90
C LEU A 138 11.40 6.95 11.04
N SER A 139 11.46 7.44 12.29
CA SER A 139 11.78 6.60 13.45
C SER A 139 10.77 5.47 13.64
N ALA A 140 9.48 5.76 13.49
CA ALA A 140 8.43 4.75 13.62
C ALA A 140 8.46 3.70 12.49
N LEU A 141 8.96 4.05 11.31
CA LEU A 141 9.15 3.10 10.22
C LEU A 141 10.30 2.12 10.46
N TYR A 142 11.33 2.50 11.23
CA TYR A 142 12.34 1.53 11.69
C TYR A 142 11.71 0.48 12.60
N GLU A 143 10.85 0.90 13.52
CA GLU A 143 10.11 0.01 14.42
C GLU A 143 9.10 -0.86 13.65
N PHE A 144 8.38 -0.27 12.69
CA PHE A 144 7.53 -1.03 11.79
C PHE A 144 8.33 -2.12 11.07
N ALA A 145 9.48 -1.76 10.48
CA ALA A 145 10.28 -2.69 9.70
C ALA A 145 10.90 -3.81 10.54
N SER A 146 11.37 -3.51 11.76
CA SER A 146 11.94 -4.50 12.68
C SER A 146 10.92 -5.58 13.08
N ILE A 147 9.65 -5.21 13.20
CA ILE A 147 8.56 -6.14 13.52
C ILE A 147 8.05 -6.82 12.25
N ALA A 148 7.75 -6.06 11.19
CA ALA A 148 7.11 -6.55 9.98
C ALA A 148 8.00 -7.52 9.18
N VAL A 149 9.32 -7.28 9.20
CA VAL A 149 10.31 -7.94 8.34
C VAL A 149 11.42 -8.54 9.22
N PRO A 150 11.41 -9.86 9.46
CA PRO A 150 12.44 -10.52 10.28
C PRO A 150 13.88 -10.23 9.83
N ASP A 151 14.11 -10.22 8.52
CA ASP A 151 15.42 -10.02 7.92
C ASP A 151 15.88 -8.55 7.91
N PHE A 152 15.04 -7.61 8.38
CA PHE A 152 15.42 -6.20 8.47
C PHE A 152 16.64 -6.00 9.38
N THR A 153 16.79 -6.83 10.41
CA THR A 153 17.92 -6.78 11.35
C THR A 153 19.27 -7.01 10.67
N VAL A 154 19.30 -7.85 9.62
CA VAL A 154 20.50 -8.23 8.85
C VAL A 154 21.00 -7.11 7.93
N LEU A 155 20.15 -6.14 7.59
CA LEU A 155 20.52 -5.01 6.74
C LEU A 155 21.54 -4.08 7.41
N THR A 156 22.44 -3.51 6.60
CA THR A 156 23.35 -2.45 7.05
C THR A 156 22.59 -1.16 7.38
N GLY A 157 23.23 -0.24 8.12
CA GLY A 157 22.63 1.07 8.42
C GLY A 157 22.17 1.83 7.17
N ASP A 158 23.02 1.85 6.12
CA ASP A 158 22.71 2.50 4.84
C ASP A 158 21.55 1.83 4.10
N GLN A 159 21.49 0.50 4.11
CA GLN A 159 20.40 -0.26 3.51
C GLN A 159 19.07 0.01 4.23
N LYS A 160 19.08 -0.01 5.57
CA LYS A 160 17.91 0.33 6.40
C LYS A 160 17.44 1.75 6.12
N TRP A 161 18.36 2.71 6.12
CA TRP A 161 18.05 4.12 5.85
C TRP A 161 17.45 4.30 4.46
N ARG A 162 18.06 3.71 3.43
CA ARG A 162 17.56 3.81 2.04
C ARG A 162 16.15 3.24 1.90
N LEU A 163 15.88 2.09 2.52
CA LEU A 163 14.57 1.46 2.49
C LEU A 163 13.50 2.29 3.22
N VAL A 164 13.81 2.75 4.45
CA VAL A 164 12.89 3.54 5.27
C VAL A 164 12.64 4.93 4.65
N SER A 165 13.69 5.65 4.29
CA SER A 165 13.56 7.00 3.71
C SER A 165 12.85 6.96 2.35
N GLY A 166 13.15 5.98 1.51
CA GLY A 166 12.54 5.83 0.19
C GLY A 166 11.06 5.42 0.21
N SER A 167 10.59 4.77 1.28
CA SER A 167 9.19 4.35 1.43
C SER A 167 8.32 5.32 2.22
N CYS A 168 8.94 6.18 3.04
CA CYS A 168 8.28 7.08 3.99
C CYS A 168 7.13 7.88 3.38
N GLU A 169 7.36 8.51 2.23
CA GLU A 169 6.36 9.37 1.59
C GLU A 169 5.17 8.58 1.04
N MET A 170 5.41 7.39 0.47
CA MET A 170 4.35 6.53 -0.03
C MET A 170 3.49 5.98 1.11
N ILE A 171 4.13 5.57 2.20
CA ILE A 171 3.43 5.12 3.41
C ILE A 171 2.57 6.24 3.99
N ASN A 172 3.11 7.46 4.12
CA ASN A 172 2.34 8.60 4.62
C ASN A 172 1.13 8.89 3.73
N THR A 173 1.31 8.83 2.40
CA THR A 173 0.24 9.11 1.42
C THR A 173 -0.87 8.05 1.50
N LEU A 174 -0.51 6.76 1.58
CA LEU A 174 -1.48 5.67 1.71
C LEU A 174 -2.26 5.76 3.01
N GLU A 175 -1.57 5.95 4.14
CA GLU A 175 -2.21 6.08 5.45
C GLU A 175 -3.11 7.31 5.50
N SER A 176 -2.63 8.45 4.98
CA SER A 176 -3.41 9.68 4.92
C SER A 176 -4.70 9.50 4.12
N THR A 177 -4.61 8.86 2.94
CA THR A 177 -5.78 8.62 2.10
C THR A 177 -6.75 7.64 2.75
N TYR A 178 -6.25 6.54 3.32
CA TYR A 178 -7.07 5.57 4.05
C TYR A 178 -7.85 6.22 5.20
N ARG A 179 -7.16 6.99 6.04
CA ARG A 179 -7.76 7.66 7.21
C ARG A 179 -8.70 8.79 6.82
N SER A 180 -8.28 9.65 5.89
CA SER A 180 -9.10 10.78 5.45
C SER A 180 -10.36 10.35 4.71
N THR A 181 -10.36 9.24 3.97
CA THR A 181 -11.57 8.69 3.35
C THR A 181 -12.58 8.23 4.40
N ARG A 182 -12.12 7.76 5.57
CA ARG A 182 -12.98 7.26 6.65
C ARG A 182 -13.46 8.37 7.58
N ILE A 183 -12.58 9.29 7.95
CA ILE A 183 -12.86 10.35 8.93
C ILE A 183 -13.50 11.56 8.23
N TYR A 184 -13.05 11.88 7.01
CA TYR A 184 -13.50 13.04 6.24
C TYR A 184 -13.93 12.65 4.82
N PRO A 185 -14.99 11.83 4.67
CA PRO A 185 -15.35 11.21 3.39
C PRO A 185 -15.79 12.19 2.30
N ASN A 186 -16.24 13.39 2.68
CA ASN A 186 -16.95 14.33 1.78
C ASN A 186 -16.24 15.68 1.64
N ASP A 187 -15.05 15.85 2.20
CA ASP A 187 -14.25 17.06 2.06
C ASP A 187 -12.85 16.75 1.48
N GLN A 188 -12.04 17.79 1.33
CA GLN A 188 -10.68 17.73 0.82
C GLN A 188 -9.62 17.67 1.95
N THR A 189 -10.05 17.44 3.19
CA THR A 189 -9.17 17.31 4.35
C THR A 189 -8.32 16.05 4.22
N ILE A 190 -7.03 16.20 4.42
CA ILE A 190 -6.06 15.10 4.42
C ILE A 190 -5.24 15.13 5.70
N PHE A 191 -4.66 13.99 6.03
CA PHE A 191 -3.68 13.90 7.10
C PHE A 191 -2.30 14.25 6.56
N ILE A 192 -1.59 15.15 7.23
CA ILE A 192 -0.18 15.43 6.95
C ILE A 192 0.70 14.52 7.82
N SER A 193 0.24 14.21 9.03
CA SER A 193 0.87 13.27 9.96
C SER A 193 -0.18 12.45 10.71
N TYR A 194 0.21 11.73 11.76
CA TYR A 194 -0.75 10.91 12.52
C TYR A 194 -1.82 11.76 13.22
N THR A 195 -1.46 12.96 13.67
CA THR A 195 -2.30 13.82 14.50
C THR A 195 -2.60 15.20 13.90
N THR A 196 -2.12 15.46 12.67
CA THR A 196 -2.28 16.75 12.00
C THR A 196 -2.96 16.63 10.64
N ILE A 197 -3.73 17.66 10.28
CA ILE A 197 -4.51 17.72 9.05
C ILE A 197 -4.29 19.02 8.28
N VAL A 198 -4.62 19.01 6.99
CA VAL A 198 -4.73 20.21 6.15
C VAL A 198 -5.99 20.10 5.30
N CYS A 199 -6.64 21.22 5.07
CA CYS A 199 -7.76 21.39 4.14
C CYS A 199 -7.58 22.71 3.35
N PRO A 200 -8.38 22.97 2.31
CA PRO A 200 -8.24 24.19 1.51
C PRO A 200 -8.31 25.49 2.31
N GLN A 201 -9.11 25.50 3.38
CA GLN A 201 -9.32 26.67 4.25
C GLN A 201 -8.12 26.96 5.15
N THR A 202 -7.20 26.01 5.29
CA THR A 202 -6.07 26.12 6.22
C THR A 202 -4.72 26.22 5.51
N LEU A 203 -4.69 26.42 4.18
CA LEU A 203 -3.45 26.47 3.42
C LEU A 203 -2.58 27.68 3.75
N ASP A 204 -3.19 28.84 4.01
CA ASP A 204 -2.46 30.04 4.48
C ASP A 204 -1.77 29.77 5.82
N TYR A 205 -2.49 29.14 6.76
CA TYR A 205 -1.93 28.75 8.05
C TYR A 205 -0.83 27.69 7.90
N TYR A 206 -1.03 26.72 7.02
CA TYR A 206 -0.03 25.69 6.74
C TYR A 206 1.32 26.28 6.32
N LEU A 207 1.32 27.33 5.50
CA LEU A 207 2.55 27.98 5.02
C LEU A 207 3.01 29.17 5.88
N SER A 208 2.34 29.44 6.99
CA SER A 208 2.63 30.60 7.87
C SER A 208 4.03 30.57 8.49
N ASP A 209 4.61 29.38 8.69
CA ASP A 209 5.96 29.17 9.21
C ASP A 209 6.92 28.61 8.13
N CYS A 210 6.56 28.75 6.86
CA CYS A 210 7.44 28.45 5.73
C CYS A 210 8.53 29.55 5.62
N PRO A 211 9.81 29.21 5.34
CA PRO A 211 10.86 30.21 5.17
C PRO A 211 10.52 31.25 4.08
N LEU A 212 10.85 32.53 4.32
CA LEU A 212 10.51 33.69 3.48
C LEU A 212 10.97 33.64 2.00
N ILE A 213 11.75 32.62 1.61
CA ILE A 213 12.31 32.47 0.27
C ILE A 213 11.30 31.82 -0.70
N VAL A 214 10.22 31.24 -0.19
CA VAL A 214 9.21 30.54 -1.00
C VAL A 214 8.12 31.50 -1.46
N ASN A 215 7.71 31.42 -2.74
CA ASN A 215 6.52 32.12 -3.22
C ASN A 215 5.27 31.46 -2.61
N VAL A 216 4.82 31.97 -1.47
CA VAL A 216 3.69 31.42 -0.70
C VAL A 216 2.40 31.40 -1.53
N GLU A 217 2.13 32.43 -2.34
CA GLU A 217 0.91 32.50 -3.15
C GLU A 217 0.83 31.38 -4.19
N ASP A 218 1.93 31.14 -4.91
CA ASP A 218 2.03 30.03 -5.87
C ASP A 218 1.93 28.68 -5.15
N GLY A 219 2.56 28.56 -3.97
CA GLY A 219 2.46 27.38 -3.12
C GLY A 219 1.01 27.05 -2.71
N ILE A 220 0.25 28.04 -2.23
CA ILE A 220 -1.16 27.88 -1.87
C ILE A 220 -1.97 27.45 -3.11
N LYS A 221 -1.77 28.12 -4.24
CA LYS A 221 -2.49 27.84 -5.48
C LYS A 221 -2.28 26.40 -5.94
N GLU A 222 -1.05 25.91 -5.92
CA GLU A 222 -0.71 24.56 -6.36
C GLU A 222 -1.18 23.50 -5.34
N LEU A 223 -1.04 23.76 -4.03
CA LEU A 223 -1.60 22.88 -3.00
C LEU A 223 -3.12 22.76 -3.13
N LYS A 224 -3.82 23.88 -3.33
CA LYS A 224 -5.27 23.90 -3.53
C LYS A 224 -5.67 23.09 -4.76
N LYS A 225 -4.99 23.29 -5.89
CA LYS A 225 -5.19 22.50 -7.10
C LYS A 225 -5.00 21.00 -6.84
N ASN A 226 -3.96 20.63 -6.10
CA ASN A 226 -3.71 19.24 -5.73
C ASN A 226 -4.84 18.64 -4.88
N LEU A 227 -5.35 19.40 -3.90
CA LEU A 227 -6.50 19.01 -3.09
C LEU A 227 -7.78 18.86 -3.93
N ASP A 228 -8.04 19.78 -4.85
CA ASP A 228 -9.23 19.78 -5.71
C ASP A 228 -9.22 18.65 -6.74
N GLU A 229 -8.08 18.37 -7.37
CA GLU A 229 -7.98 17.42 -8.48
C GLU A 229 -7.64 15.99 -8.00
N ASN A 230 -6.58 15.85 -7.20
CA ASN A 230 -5.99 14.55 -6.89
C ASN A 230 -6.59 13.93 -5.65
N VAL A 231 -6.72 14.68 -4.55
CA VAL A 231 -7.27 14.14 -3.29
C VAL A 231 -8.72 13.69 -3.49
N VAL A 232 -9.55 14.50 -4.15
CA VAL A 232 -10.94 14.13 -4.46
C VAL A 232 -11.02 12.85 -5.28
N THR A 233 -10.18 12.74 -6.32
CA THR A 233 -10.13 11.55 -7.18
C THR A 233 -9.65 10.32 -6.41
N CYS A 234 -8.58 10.44 -5.62
CA CYS A 234 -8.07 9.36 -4.79
C CYS A 234 -9.12 8.90 -3.76
N LYS A 235 -9.72 9.80 -2.99
CA LYS A 235 -10.77 9.45 -2.01
C LYS A 235 -11.95 8.75 -2.67
N ARG A 236 -12.37 9.18 -3.86
CA ARG A 236 -13.44 8.52 -4.63
C ARG A 236 -13.08 7.07 -4.98
N GLU A 237 -11.87 6.81 -5.45
CA GLU A 237 -11.43 5.44 -5.76
C GLU A 237 -11.29 4.58 -4.50
N TRP A 238 -10.77 5.14 -3.40
CA TRP A 238 -10.69 4.46 -2.12
C TRP A 238 -12.06 4.11 -1.56
N LYS A 239 -13.04 5.01 -1.67
CA LYS A 239 -14.43 4.74 -1.28
C LYS A 239 -15.10 3.69 -2.17
N ARG A 240 -14.74 3.64 -3.46
CA ARG A 240 -15.26 2.65 -4.41
C ARG A 240 -14.71 1.25 -4.15
N VAL A 241 -13.42 1.16 -3.84
CA VAL A 241 -12.75 -0.12 -3.56
C VAL A 241 -13.05 -0.57 -2.13
N ASP A 242 -13.07 0.35 -1.18
CA ASP A 242 -13.28 0.10 0.25
C ASP A 242 -12.40 -1.04 0.78
N PRO A 243 -11.07 -0.86 0.83
CA PRO A 243 -10.18 -1.90 1.34
C PRO A 243 -10.43 -2.19 2.82
N SER A 244 -10.40 -3.48 3.18
CA SER A 244 -10.39 -3.90 4.59
C SER A 244 -9.11 -3.44 5.29
N GLU A 245 -9.06 -3.57 6.61
CA GLU A 245 -7.85 -3.28 7.38
C GLU A 245 -6.69 -4.19 6.95
N GLU A 246 -6.95 -5.49 6.77
CA GLU A 246 -5.95 -6.46 6.29
C GLU A 246 -5.41 -6.07 4.91
N GLU A 247 -6.28 -5.69 3.99
CA GLU A 247 -5.89 -5.27 2.64
C GLU A 247 -5.07 -3.97 2.67
N PHE A 248 -5.45 -3.02 3.53
CA PHE A 248 -4.69 -1.82 3.77
C PHE A 248 -3.28 -2.12 4.33
N LEU A 249 -3.17 -3.02 5.31
CA LEU A 249 -1.88 -3.44 5.89
C LEU A 249 -0.98 -4.10 4.83
N ILE A 250 -1.56 -4.92 3.95
CA ILE A 250 -0.83 -5.53 2.83
C ILE A 250 -0.35 -4.45 1.85
N MET A 251 -1.22 -3.50 1.48
CA MET A 251 -0.83 -2.37 0.63
C MET A 251 0.31 -1.56 1.25
N LEU A 252 0.25 -1.28 2.56
CA LEU A 252 1.30 -0.58 3.30
C LEU A 252 2.63 -1.34 3.24
N ALA A 253 2.60 -2.66 3.45
CA ALA A 253 3.79 -3.51 3.41
C ALA A 253 4.38 -3.60 1.99
N LEU A 254 3.54 -3.70 0.95
CA LEU A 254 3.99 -3.67 -0.44
C LEU A 254 4.63 -2.32 -0.81
N ALA A 255 4.07 -1.22 -0.32
CA ALA A 255 4.60 0.12 -0.51
C ALA A 255 5.92 0.34 0.23
N PHE A 256 6.08 -0.22 1.43
CA PHE A 256 7.34 -0.23 2.16
C PHE A 256 8.47 -0.83 1.30
N TRP A 257 8.14 -1.94 0.64
CA TRP A 257 9.07 -2.57 -0.28
C TRP A 257 9.13 -1.89 -1.65
N ASP A 258 8.40 -0.85 -2.03
CA ASP A 258 8.51 -0.36 -3.42
C ASP A 258 9.82 0.42 -3.71
N ALA A 259 10.40 1.02 -2.65
CA ALA A 259 11.53 1.95 -2.72
C ALA A 259 12.85 1.38 -3.29
N HIS A 260 13.09 0.06 -3.17
CA HIS A 260 14.38 -0.54 -3.58
C HIS A 260 14.46 -0.87 -5.08
N THR A 261 13.38 -0.75 -5.84
CA THR A 261 13.40 -1.09 -7.28
C THR A 261 14.39 -0.23 -8.08
N ARG A 262 14.94 0.82 -7.47
CA ARG A 262 15.88 1.77 -8.07
C ARG A 262 17.31 1.67 -7.54
N SER A 263 17.58 0.88 -6.49
CA SER A 263 18.86 0.98 -5.76
C SER A 263 20.01 0.15 -6.32
N GLY A 264 19.78 -0.77 -7.25
CA GLY A 264 20.82 -1.68 -7.77
C GLY A 264 21.41 -2.68 -6.76
N ASP A 265 21.09 -2.52 -5.47
CA ASP A 265 21.50 -3.39 -4.36
C ASP A 265 20.82 -4.77 -4.46
N GLU A 266 21.61 -5.78 -4.79
CA GLU A 266 21.14 -7.17 -4.97
C GLU A 266 20.55 -7.76 -3.69
N CYS A 267 21.11 -7.43 -2.52
CA CYS A 267 20.63 -7.93 -1.24
C CYS A 267 19.23 -7.39 -0.94
N LEU A 268 19.04 -6.08 -1.08
CA LEU A 268 17.72 -5.45 -0.90
C LEU A 268 16.70 -5.97 -1.92
N SER A 269 17.12 -6.14 -3.19
CA SER A 269 16.25 -6.67 -4.25
C SER A 269 15.79 -8.10 -3.95
N ARG A 270 16.69 -8.94 -3.45
CA ARG A 270 16.38 -10.32 -3.06
C ARG A 270 15.38 -10.34 -1.90
N LEU A 271 15.70 -9.64 -0.79
CA LEU A 271 14.85 -9.60 0.40
C LEU A 271 13.45 -9.06 0.11
N ALA A 272 13.36 -8.06 -0.75
CA ALA A 272 12.07 -7.51 -1.11
C ALA A 272 11.26 -8.42 -2.03
N THR A 273 11.93 -9.20 -2.90
CA THR A 273 11.25 -10.20 -3.73
C THR A 273 10.69 -11.30 -2.84
N GLU A 274 11.49 -11.82 -1.90
CA GLU A 274 11.09 -12.82 -0.91
C GLU A 274 9.93 -12.30 -0.04
N SER A 275 10.06 -11.09 0.48
CA SER A 275 9.03 -10.46 1.33
C SER A 275 7.73 -10.22 0.59
N ARG A 276 7.77 -9.70 -0.65
CA ARG A 276 6.56 -9.53 -1.47
C ARG A 276 5.90 -10.86 -1.79
N ALA A 277 6.68 -11.91 -2.06
CA ALA A 277 6.14 -13.24 -2.31
C ALA A 277 5.38 -13.76 -1.07
N ALA A 278 5.97 -13.62 0.12
CA ALA A 278 5.33 -14.02 1.38
C ALA A 278 4.05 -13.21 1.66
N ILE A 279 4.09 -11.88 1.47
CA ILE A 279 2.93 -10.99 1.62
C ILE A 279 1.79 -11.41 0.68
N MET A 280 2.09 -11.68 -0.59
CA MET A 280 1.08 -12.10 -1.58
C MET A 280 0.53 -13.49 -1.29
N GLN A 281 1.37 -14.42 -0.80
CA GLN A 281 0.94 -15.75 -0.40
C GLN A 281 -0.03 -15.68 0.79
N ASP A 282 0.25 -14.86 1.80
CA ASP A 282 -0.65 -14.66 2.93
C ASP A 282 -1.96 -13.98 2.52
N LEU A 283 -1.92 -13.01 1.60
CA LEU A 283 -3.14 -12.41 1.05
C LEU A 283 -3.98 -13.44 0.29
N HIS A 284 -3.35 -14.34 -0.48
CA HIS A 284 -4.06 -15.43 -1.14
C HIS A 284 -4.71 -16.38 -0.14
N SER A 285 -3.99 -16.77 0.92
CA SER A 285 -4.52 -17.61 2.00
C SER A 285 -5.68 -16.93 2.72
N HIS A 286 -5.57 -15.62 2.99
CA HIS A 286 -6.63 -14.82 3.58
C HIS A 286 -7.90 -14.85 2.71
N TYR A 287 -7.77 -14.63 1.39
CA TYR A 287 -8.92 -14.67 0.50
C TYR A 287 -9.53 -16.07 0.35
N ALA A 288 -8.71 -17.12 0.29
CA ALA A 288 -9.19 -18.50 0.20
C ALA A 288 -10.09 -18.89 1.38
N ASN A 289 -9.87 -18.28 2.55
CA ASN A 289 -10.66 -18.49 3.76
C ASN A 289 -11.80 -17.47 3.93
N SER A 290 -11.95 -16.51 3.01
CA SER A 290 -12.96 -15.45 3.04
C SER A 290 -14.08 -15.70 2.01
N VAL A 291 -15.12 -14.87 2.02
CA VAL A 291 -16.23 -14.93 1.05
C VAL A 291 -15.84 -14.37 -0.34
N VAL A 292 -14.60 -13.90 -0.52
CA VAL A 292 -14.16 -13.25 -1.76
C VAL A 292 -13.90 -14.29 -2.86
N THR A 293 -14.86 -14.45 -3.77
CA THR A 293 -14.78 -15.44 -4.88
C THR A 293 -13.94 -14.96 -6.07
N ASP A 294 -13.88 -13.65 -6.35
CA ASP A 294 -13.05 -13.07 -7.42
C ASP A 294 -11.83 -12.33 -6.85
N TYR A 295 -10.95 -13.08 -6.18
CA TYR A 295 -9.74 -12.54 -5.56
C TYR A 295 -8.79 -11.88 -6.58
N ALA A 296 -8.77 -12.33 -7.84
CA ALA A 296 -7.90 -11.76 -8.87
C ALA A 296 -8.30 -10.33 -9.23
N THR A 297 -9.61 -10.07 -9.37
CA THR A 297 -10.11 -8.71 -9.56
C THR A 297 -9.89 -7.86 -8.31
N ARG A 298 -10.06 -8.43 -7.11
CA ARG A 298 -9.81 -7.70 -5.86
C ARG A 298 -8.36 -7.23 -5.73
N ILE A 299 -7.40 -8.14 -5.96
CA ILE A 299 -5.97 -7.82 -5.97
C ILE A 299 -5.66 -6.73 -7.01
N GLU A 300 -6.25 -6.83 -8.22
CA GLU A 300 -6.08 -5.78 -9.24
C GLU A 300 -6.52 -4.41 -8.74
N GLN A 301 -7.65 -4.33 -8.04
CA GLN A 301 -8.14 -3.07 -7.48
C GLN A 301 -7.17 -2.49 -6.43
N LEU A 302 -6.63 -3.32 -5.54
CA LEU A 302 -5.65 -2.87 -4.54
C LEU A 302 -4.37 -2.33 -5.20
N PHE A 303 -3.87 -3.01 -6.24
CA PHE A 303 -2.71 -2.52 -7.00
C PHE A 303 -3.01 -1.24 -7.80
N CYS A 304 -4.24 -1.04 -8.25
CA CYS A 304 -4.65 0.24 -8.83
C CYS A 304 -4.56 1.36 -7.80
N LEU A 305 -5.12 1.17 -6.59
CA LEU A 305 -5.01 2.17 -5.51
C LEU A 305 -3.56 2.52 -5.16
N LEU A 306 -2.68 1.51 -5.08
CA LEU A 306 -1.24 1.74 -4.86
C LEU A 306 -0.65 2.65 -5.94
N VAL A 307 -0.91 2.36 -7.22
CA VAL A 307 -0.35 3.16 -8.33
C VAL A 307 -0.94 4.57 -8.38
N ASP A 308 -2.22 4.70 -8.07
CA ASP A 308 -2.89 6.01 -8.04
C ASP A 308 -2.32 6.89 -6.92
N ASN A 309 -1.98 6.30 -5.78
CA ASN A 309 -1.32 7.00 -4.66
C ASN A 309 0.14 7.37 -4.98
N GLU A 310 0.87 6.54 -5.72
CA GLU A 310 2.25 6.85 -6.15
C GLU A 310 2.29 8.08 -7.08
N ARG A 311 1.23 8.26 -7.89
CA ARG A 311 1.10 9.35 -8.86
C ARG A 311 0.57 10.64 -8.26
N SER A 312 -0.04 10.59 -7.09
CA SER A 312 -0.56 11.78 -6.43
C SER A 312 0.58 12.77 -6.20
N PRO A 313 0.44 14.04 -6.62
CA PRO A 313 1.43 15.06 -6.34
C PRO A 313 1.65 15.15 -4.84
N LYS A 314 2.93 15.14 -4.49
CA LYS A 314 3.40 15.06 -3.12
C LYS A 314 3.55 16.47 -2.59
N ILE A 315 2.81 16.79 -1.53
CA ILE A 315 2.82 18.11 -0.88
C ILE A 315 4.25 18.53 -0.52
N THR A 316 5.07 17.58 -0.08
CA THR A 316 6.47 17.82 0.30
C THR A 316 7.37 18.20 -0.87
N ARG A 317 7.04 17.83 -2.12
CA ARG A 317 7.88 18.19 -3.28
C ARG A 317 7.80 19.66 -3.67
N TYR A 318 6.80 20.38 -3.18
CA TYR A 318 6.64 21.81 -3.44
C TYR A 318 7.37 22.68 -2.40
N LEU A 319 8.00 22.04 -1.41
CA LEU A 319 8.61 22.68 -0.24
C LEU A 319 10.12 22.41 -0.11
N ASP A 320 10.65 21.48 -0.92
CA ASP A 320 12.08 21.19 -1.10
C ASP A 320 12.59 21.91 -2.35
#